data_AF-A0A7J4RWK4-F1
#
_entry.id   AF-A0A7J4RWK4-F1
#
_cell.length_a   1.000
_cell.length_b   1.000
_cell.length_c   1.000
_cell.angle_alpha   90.00
_cell.angle_beta   90.00
_cell.angle_gamma   90.00
#
_symmetry.space_group_name_H-M   'P 1'
#
loop_
_entity.id
_entity.type
_entity.pdbx_description
1 polymer ?
#
loop_
_entity_poly.entity_id
_entity_poly.type
_entity_poly.pdbx_seq_one_letter_code
_entity_poly.pdbx_strand_id
1 'polypeptide(L)'
;LPMSVGTVGGIVNVHPMIKICTKIIGVKSAKELACVIAATGLAQNFSAIRALASEGIQKGHMRLHARNIAAAAGFKSNKIDEVTKRMIEEGNVSVHRAKEILKES
;
A
#
# COMPACT_ATOMS: atom_id res chain seq x y z
N LEU A 1 6.62 -13.57 -20.79
CA LEU A 1 5.76 -14.47 -20.00
C LEU A 1 4.81 -15.15 -20.98
N PRO A 2 4.80 -16.49 -21.08
CA PRO A 2 3.80 -17.19 -21.86
C PRO A 2 2.40 -16.82 -21.33
N MET A 3 1.52 -16.35 -22.21
CA MET A 3 0.22 -15.85 -21.80
C MET A 3 -0.84 -16.24 -22.82
N SER A 4 -1.70 -17.17 -22.44
CA SER A 4 -2.84 -17.60 -23.25
C SER A 4 -4.04 -16.74 -22.88
N VAL A 5 -4.37 -15.78 -23.74
CA VAL A 5 -5.52 -14.88 -23.61
C VAL A 5 -6.34 -14.88 -24.88
N GLY A 6 -7.63 -14.59 -24.77
CA GLY A 6 -8.56 -14.54 -25.89
C GLY A 6 -9.34 -13.23 -25.91
N THR A 7 -9.52 -12.66 -27.10
CA THR A 7 -10.40 -11.51 -27.36
C THR A 7 -11.72 -11.90 -28.00
N VAL A 8 -11.92 -13.18 -28.28
CA VAL A 8 -13.11 -13.74 -28.93
C VAL A 8 -13.46 -15.10 -28.32
N GLY A 9 -14.76 -15.43 -28.30
CA GLY A 9 -15.27 -16.74 -27.88
C GLY A 9 -15.59 -16.87 -26.39
N GLY A 10 -16.37 -17.90 -26.04
CA GLY A 10 -16.75 -18.20 -24.66
C GLY A 10 -17.43 -17.05 -23.93
N ILE A 11 -16.99 -16.79 -22.69
CA ILE A 11 -17.57 -15.77 -21.81
C ILE A 11 -17.44 -14.34 -22.34
N VAL A 12 -16.44 -14.08 -23.21
CA VAL A 12 -16.19 -12.77 -23.82
C VAL A 12 -17.39 -12.29 -24.65
N ASN A 13 -18.14 -13.23 -25.25
CA ASN A 13 -19.29 -12.91 -26.10
C ASN A 13 -20.59 -12.72 -25.31
N VAL A 14 -20.70 -13.34 -24.14
CA VAL A 14 -21.94 -13.37 -23.33
C VAL A 14 -21.94 -12.39 -22.17
N HIS A 15 -20.79 -12.10 -21.55
CA HIS A 15 -20.74 -11.24 -20.38
C HIS A 15 -20.72 -9.75 -20.78
N PRO A 16 -21.74 -8.95 -20.43
CA PRO A 16 -21.87 -7.57 -20.91
C PRO A 16 -20.72 -6.67 -20.45
N MET A 17 -20.21 -6.85 -19.22
CA MET A 17 -19.05 -6.07 -18.74
C MET A 17 -17.78 -6.30 -19.56
N ILE A 18 -17.57 -7.52 -20.09
CA ILE A 18 -16.34 -7.81 -20.83
C ILE A 18 -16.30 -6.95 -22.12
N LYS A 19 -17.44 -6.80 -22.81
CA LYS A 19 -17.56 -5.95 -24.00
C LYS A 19 -17.27 -4.48 -23.70
N ILE A 20 -17.67 -4.00 -22.52
CA ILE A 20 -17.38 -2.63 -22.07
C ILE A 20 -15.88 -2.49 -21.80
N CYS A 21 -15.30 -3.41 -21.04
CA CYS A 21 -13.87 -3.39 -20.72
C CYS A 21 -12.99 -3.47 -21.98
N THR A 22 -13.29 -4.33 -22.95
CA THR A 22 -12.53 -4.38 -24.22
C THR A 22 -12.67 -3.11 -25.04
N LYS A 23 -13.84 -2.45 -25.04
CA LYS A 23 -14.00 -1.14 -25.68
C LYS A 23 -13.16 -0.05 -25.00
N ILE A 24 -13.12 -0.03 -23.67
CA ILE A 24 -12.31 0.92 -22.90
C ILE A 24 -10.82 0.72 -23.16
N ILE A 25 -10.35 -0.53 -23.13
CA ILE A 25 -8.94 -0.86 -23.34
C ILE A 25 -8.54 -0.68 -24.82
N GLY A 26 -9.48 -0.83 -25.76
CA GLY A 26 -9.29 -0.51 -27.18
C GLY A 26 -8.42 -1.52 -27.95
N VAL A 27 -8.20 -2.72 -27.41
CA VAL A 27 -7.38 -3.76 -28.03
C VAL A 27 -8.10 -4.43 -29.20
N LYS A 28 -7.36 -4.67 -30.29
CA LYS A 28 -7.86 -5.29 -31.52
C LYS A 28 -7.46 -6.75 -31.67
N SER A 29 -6.52 -7.24 -30.87
CA SER A 29 -6.04 -8.61 -30.93
C SER A 29 -5.70 -9.19 -29.56
N ALA A 30 -5.70 -10.52 -29.45
CA ALA A 30 -5.23 -11.23 -28.26
C ALA A 30 -3.77 -10.90 -27.93
N LYS A 31 -2.94 -10.62 -28.95
CA LYS A 31 -1.55 -10.20 -28.78
C LYS A 31 -1.46 -8.84 -28.10
N GLU A 32 -2.26 -7.86 -28.54
CA GLU A 32 -2.33 -6.55 -27.91
C GLU A 32 -2.84 -6.64 -26.47
N LEU A 33 -3.86 -7.47 -26.21
CA LEU A 33 -4.34 -7.73 -24.86
C LEU A 33 -3.24 -8.31 -23.96
N ALA A 34 -2.48 -9.29 -24.47
CA ALA A 34 -1.35 -9.86 -23.73
C ALA A 34 -0.28 -8.81 -23.42
N CYS A 35 0.01 -7.89 -24.35
CA CYS A 35 0.93 -6.78 -24.11
C CYS A 35 0.42 -5.83 -23.03
N VAL A 36 -0.86 -5.47 -23.05
CA VAL A 36 -1.48 -4.61 -22.01
C VAL A 36 -1.39 -5.27 -20.65
N ILE A 37 -1.71 -6.57 -20.54
CA ILE A 37 -1.63 -7.31 -19.29
C ILE A 37 -0.19 -7.37 -18.78
N ALA A 38 0.77 -7.68 -19.66
CA ALA A 38 2.19 -7.74 -19.28
C ALA A 38 2.71 -6.37 -18.81
N ALA A 39 2.38 -5.28 -19.51
CA ALA A 39 2.75 -3.93 -19.13
C ALA A 39 2.13 -3.52 -17.79
N THR A 40 0.86 -3.86 -17.57
CA THR A 40 0.15 -3.60 -16.31
C THR A 40 0.80 -4.36 -15.16
N GLY A 41 1.12 -5.64 -15.34
CA GLY A 41 1.82 -6.45 -14.35
C GLY A 41 3.21 -5.89 -14.01
N LEU A 42 3.94 -5.40 -15.02
CA LEU A 42 5.23 -4.74 -14.79
C LEU A 42 5.08 -3.44 -14.01
N ALA A 43 4.10 -2.60 -14.37
CA ALA A 43 3.81 -1.36 -13.65
C ALA A 43 3.39 -1.62 -12.20
N GLN A 44 2.60 -2.67 -11.95
CA GLN A 44 2.23 -3.11 -10.62
C GLN A 44 3.45 -3.58 -9.81
N ASN A 45 4.29 -4.43 -10.40
CA ASN A 45 5.52 -4.89 -9.75
C ASN A 45 6.46 -3.71 -9.40
N PHE A 46 6.66 -2.80 -10.35
CA PHE A 46 7.45 -1.58 -10.14
C PHE A 46 6.88 -0.73 -9.01
N SER A 47 5.56 -0.49 -9.02
CA SER A 47 4.89 0.31 -7.98
C SER A 47 5.01 -0.34 -6.60
N ALA A 48 4.90 -1.67 -6.50
CA ALA A 48 5.07 -2.40 -5.25
C ALA A 48 6.51 -2.29 -4.72
N ILE A 49 7.51 -2.51 -5.57
CA ILE A 49 8.92 -2.38 -5.19
C ILE A 49 9.22 -0.93 -4.78
N ARG A 50 8.74 0.05 -5.55
CA ARG A 50 8.91 1.47 -5.23
C ARG A 50 8.26 1.83 -3.90
N ALA A 51 7.06 1.33 -3.64
CA ALA A 51 6.37 1.52 -2.36
C ALA A 51 7.20 0.97 -1.20
N LEU A 52 7.69 -0.28 -1.31
CA LEU A 52 8.53 -0.93 -0.30
C LEU A 52 9.86 -0.21 -0.07
N ALA A 53 10.48 0.30 -1.15
CA ALA A 53 11.74 1.03 -1.10
C ALA A 53 11.57 2.51 -0.72
N SER A 54 10.35 3.04 -0.71
CA SER A 54 10.11 4.44 -0.38
C SER A 54 10.14 4.69 1.13
N GLU A 55 10.90 5.69 1.53
CA GLU A 55 10.93 6.14 2.92
C GLU A 55 9.57 6.63 3.41
N GLY A 56 8.70 7.12 2.51
CA GLY A 56 7.39 7.67 2.88
C GLY A 56 6.47 6.66 3.56
N ILE A 57 6.42 5.43 3.03
CA ILE A 57 5.61 4.35 3.62
C ILE A 57 6.22 3.88 4.94
N GLN A 58 7.54 3.75 4.99
CA GLN A 58 8.26 3.39 6.22
C GLN A 58 8.05 4.44 7.32
N LYS A 59 8.19 5.74 7.00
CA LYS A 59 7.94 6.87 7.92
C LYS A 59 6.49 6.90 8.40
N GLY A 60 5.53 6.67 7.51
CA GLY A 60 4.11 6.58 7.87
C GLY A 60 3.82 5.41 8.82
N HIS A 61 4.37 4.23 8.51
CA HIS A 61 4.23 3.03 9.35
C HIS A 61 4.89 3.22 10.72
N MET A 62 6.11 3.78 10.78
CA MET A 62 6.80 4.06 12.04
C MET A 62 6.05 5.10 12.88
N ARG A 63 5.47 6.14 12.28
CA ARG A 63 4.65 7.12 12.98
C ARG A 63 3.39 6.47 13.58
N LEU A 64 2.71 5.61 12.83
CA LEU A 64 1.55 4.86 13.33
C LEU A 64 1.97 3.91 14.46
N HIS A 65 3.09 3.22 14.31
CA HIS A 65 3.63 2.32 15.32
C HIS A 65 3.95 3.05 16.62
N ALA A 66 4.60 4.21 16.56
CA ALA A 66 4.89 5.05 17.72
C ALA A 66 3.60 5.55 18.40
N ARG A 67 2.57 5.93 17.64
CA ARG A 67 1.24 6.29 18.18
C ARG A 67 0.60 5.11 18.93
N ASN A 68 0.69 3.90 18.36
CA ASN A 68 0.16 2.69 19.00
C ASN A 68 0.88 2.37 20.31
N ILE A 69 2.20 2.55 20.35
CA ILE A 69 3.01 2.40 21.57
C ILE A 69 2.59 3.43 22.64
N ALA A 70 2.41 4.70 22.27
CA ALA A 70 1.95 5.73 23.19
C ALA A 70 0.54 5.41 23.74
N ALA A 71 -0.38 4.97 22.88
CA ALA A 71 -1.72 4.55 23.31
C ALA A 71 -1.65 3.34 24.27
N ALA A 72 -0.85 2.33 23.96
CA ALA A 72 -0.66 1.14 24.80
C ALA A 72 0.01 1.44 26.15
N ALA A 73 0.85 2.49 26.20
CA ALA A 73 1.46 2.96 27.45
C ALA A 73 0.47 3.72 28.35
N GLY A 74 -0.71 4.12 27.84
CA GLY A 74 -1.78 4.75 28.62
C GLY A 74 -1.95 6.26 28.38
N PHE A 75 -1.35 6.83 27.33
CA PHE A 75 -1.56 8.25 27.03
C PHE A 75 -2.95 8.52 26.46
N LYS A 76 -3.57 9.62 26.92
CA LYS A 76 -4.82 10.14 26.36
C LYS A 76 -4.58 10.67 24.94
N SER A 77 -5.63 10.64 24.12
CA SER A 77 -5.59 11.04 22.70
C SER A 77 -4.98 12.42 22.44
N ASN A 78 -5.16 13.37 23.37
CA ASN A 78 -4.59 14.72 23.27
C ASN A 78 -3.07 14.80 23.51
N LYS A 79 -2.45 13.80 24.15
CA LYS A 79 -1.00 13.73 24.39
C LYS A 79 -0.25 12.77 23.46
N ILE A 80 -0.97 11.92 22.70
CA ILE A 80 -0.36 10.89 21.83
C ILE A 80 0.60 11.51 20.80
N ASP A 81 0.23 12.62 20.18
CA ASP A 81 1.06 13.26 19.16
C ASP A 81 2.36 13.85 19.71
N GLU A 82 2.31 14.45 20.90
CA GLU A 82 3.46 15.02 21.59
C GLU A 82 4.46 13.92 21.97
N VAL A 83 3.99 12.85 22.61
CA VAL A 83 4.84 11.72 23.03
C VAL A 83 5.40 10.98 21.83
N THR A 84 4.60 10.80 20.77
CA THR A 84 5.05 10.19 19.52
C THR A 84 6.21 10.99 18.93
N LYS A 85 6.08 12.32 18.87
CA LYS A 85 7.12 13.21 18.34
C LYS A 85 8.41 13.09 19.18
N ARG A 86 8.28 13.13 20.51
CA ARG A 86 9.41 12.99 21.43
C ARG A 86 10.14 11.66 21.27
N MET A 87 9.43 10.54 21.20
CA MET A 87 10.05 9.21 20.99
C MET A 87 10.78 9.10 19.64
N ILE A 88 10.25 9.74 18.60
CA ILE A 88 10.87 9.76 17.26
C ILE A 88 12.14 10.63 17.27
N GLU A 89 12.10 11.81 17.89
CA GLU A 89 13.25 12.72 18.02
C GLU A 89 14.39 12.12 18.86
N GLU A 90 14.05 11.36 19.90
CA GLU A 90 15.01 10.63 20.74
C GLU A 90 15.54 9.33 20.08
N GLY A 91 14.96 8.90 18.94
CA GLY A 91 15.30 7.64 18.28
C GLY A 91 14.95 6.38 19.09
N ASN A 92 14.14 6.51 20.15
CA ASN A 92 13.77 5.43 21.08
C ASN A 92 12.25 5.21 21.08
N VAL A 93 11.77 4.51 20.07
CA VAL A 93 10.37 4.13 19.94
C VAL A 93 10.14 2.79 20.64
N SER A 94 9.85 2.83 21.94
CA SER A 94 9.60 1.62 22.75
C SER A 94 8.55 1.85 23.83
N VAL A 95 7.86 0.77 24.24
CA VAL A 95 6.89 0.81 25.35
C VAL A 95 7.56 1.21 26.66
N HIS A 96 8.83 0.82 26.86
CA HIS A 96 9.62 1.24 28.02
C HIS A 96 9.77 2.76 28.05
N ARG A 97 10.23 3.35 26.93
CA ARG A 97 10.42 4.80 26.86
C ARG A 97 9.10 5.57 26.99
N ALA A 98 8.03 5.08 26.38
CA ALA A 98 6.71 5.66 26.54
C ALA A 98 6.27 5.68 28.02
N LYS A 99 6.53 4.62 28.79
CA LYS A 99 6.23 4.57 30.24
C LYS A 99 7.10 5.52 31.06
N GLU A 100 8.34 5.76 30.68
CA GLU A 100 9.18 6.78 31.33
C GLU A 100 8.63 8.18 31.10
N ILE A 101 8.30 8.53 29.85
CA ILE A 101 7.68 9.81 29.51
C ILE A 101 6.38 10.02 30.30
N LEU A 102 5.61 8.94 30.53
CA LEU A 102 4.37 9.02 31.31
C LEU A 102 4.64 9.32 32.79
N LYS A 103 5.74 8.83 33.36
CA LYS A 103 6.14 9.14 34.75
C LYS A 103 6.72 10.55 34.92
N GLU A 104 7.26 11.11 33.85
CA GLU A 104 7.75 12.49 33.77
C GLU A 104 6.61 13.52 33.57
N SER A 105 5.42 13.07 33.18
CA SER A 105 4.23 13.88 32.79
C SER A 105 3.22 14.11 33.92
#